data_AF-A0A397UNM2-F1
#
_entry.id   AF-A0A397UNM2-F1
#
_cell.length_a   1.000
_cell.length_b   1.000
_cell.length_c   1.000
_cell.angle_alpha   90.00
_cell.angle_beta   90.00
_cell.angle_gamma   90.00
#
_symmetry.space_group_name_H-M   'P 1'
#
loop_
_entity.id
_entity.type
_entity.pdbx_description
1 polymer ?
#
loop_
_entity_poly.entity_id
_entity_poly.type
_entity_poly.pdbx_seq_one_letter_code
_entity_poly.pdbx_strand_id
1 'polypeptide(L)'
;FKIIKLYIACGLYYLAEFVEEYTVLTRKIIKNATGVVVAIHILLWMFDDFPFGRIIFSVMCHGVYTLNLKTFPFISLTSIQFIASCVLVLIDHFLWFQFFTSHYFVFIDIAAFFGICIWLIPFAYFISLSANDNALPSYGSFINLLNYIN
;
A
#
# COMPACT_ATOMS: atom_id res chain seq x y z
N PHE A 1 -0.79 18.56 19.80
CA PHE A 1 -0.09 18.16 18.55
C PHE A 1 1.09 17.20 18.78
N LYS A 2 2.03 17.47 19.71
CA LYS A 2 3.17 16.56 20.01
C LYS A 2 2.74 15.14 20.43
N ILE A 3 1.71 15.04 21.28
CA ILE A 3 1.19 13.76 21.77
C ILE A 3 0.55 12.92 20.65
N ILE A 4 -0.22 13.53 19.75
CA ILE A 4 -0.85 12.84 18.59
C ILE A 4 0.22 12.22 17.68
N LYS A 5 1.30 12.97 17.41
CA LYS A 5 2.42 12.46 16.61
C LYS A 5 3.09 11.24 17.25
N LEU A 6 3.25 11.28 18.58
CA LEU A 6 3.81 10.15 19.33
C LEU A 6 2.92 8.90 19.18
N TYR A 7 1.60 9.04 19.37
CA TYR A 7 0.69 7.91 19.22
C TYR A 7 0.70 7.32 17.80
N ILE A 8 0.74 8.17 16.77
CA ILE A 8 0.85 7.72 15.38
C ILE A 8 2.17 6.99 15.15
N ALA A 9 3.29 7.54 15.64
CA ALA A 9 4.61 6.92 15.50
C ALA A 9 4.69 5.56 16.22
N CYS A 10 4.19 5.47 17.45
CA CYS A 10 4.12 4.21 18.19
C CYS A 10 3.22 3.18 17.50
N GLY A 11 2.08 3.59 16.95
CA GLY A 11 1.18 2.71 16.21
C GLY A 11 1.82 2.17 14.92
N LEU A 12 2.48 3.04 14.15
CA LEU A 12 3.21 2.63 12.93
C LEU A 12 4.40 1.71 13.26
N TYR A 13 5.11 1.97 14.35
CA TYR A 13 6.20 1.11 14.82
C TYR A 13 5.70 -0.29 15.16
N TYR A 14 4.60 -0.39 15.93
CA TYR A 14 3.99 -1.68 16.26
C TYR A 14 3.49 -2.43 15.01
N LEU A 15 2.92 -1.70 14.05
CA LEU A 15 2.52 -2.30 12.77
C LEU A 15 3.72 -2.80 11.96
N ALA A 16 4.84 -2.07 11.93
CA ALA A 16 6.05 -2.52 11.25
C ALA A 16 6.64 -3.78 11.91
N GLU A 17 6.73 -3.81 13.24
CA GLU A 17 7.14 -4.99 14.01
C GLU A 17 6.22 -6.20 13.72
N PHE A 18 4.91 -5.99 13.68
CA PHE A 18 3.95 -7.03 13.32
C PHE A 18 4.15 -7.54 11.89
N VAL A 19 4.47 -6.66 10.93
CA VAL A 19 4.75 -7.08 9.56
C VAL A 19 6.03 -7.89 9.47
N GLU A 20 7.06 -7.52 10.23
CA GLU A 20 8.33 -8.24 10.32
C GLU A 20 8.14 -9.65 10.90
N GLU A 21 7.40 -9.77 12.00
CA GLU A 21 7.16 -11.05 12.67
C GLU A 21 6.22 -11.97 11.86
N TYR A 22 5.18 -11.40 11.22
CA TYR A 22 4.11 -12.15 10.56
C TYR A 22 4.04 -11.91 9.05
N THR A 23 5.17 -11.91 8.33
CA THR A 23 5.25 -11.63 6.89
C THR A 23 4.24 -12.41 6.02
N VAL A 24 4.06 -13.71 6.27
CA VAL A 24 3.12 -14.55 5.49
C VAL A 24 1.67 -14.12 5.72
N LEU A 25 1.31 -13.80 6.97
CA LEU A 25 -0.02 -13.30 7.32
C LEU A 25 -0.24 -11.92 6.71
N THR A 26 0.73 -11.03 6.81
CA THR A 26 0.70 -9.69 6.20
C THR A 26 0.43 -9.78 4.70
N ARG A 27 1.17 -10.65 3.99
CA ARG A 27 0.95 -10.88 2.55
C ARG A 27 -0.49 -11.31 2.25
N LYS A 28 -1.05 -12.21 3.07
CA LYS A 28 -2.43 -12.69 2.93
C LYS A 28 -3.45 -11.60 3.24
N ILE A 29 -3.22 -10.79 4.28
CA ILE A 29 -4.06 -9.65 4.64
C ILE A 29 -4.08 -8.64 3.52
N ILE A 30 -2.92 -8.24 2.98
CA ILE A 30 -2.84 -7.28 1.87
C ILE A 30 -3.59 -7.84 0.64
N LYS A 31 -3.37 -9.11 0.28
CA LYS A 31 -4.08 -9.74 -0.84
C LYS A 31 -5.60 -9.73 -0.66
N ASN A 32 -6.07 -10.10 0.52
CA ASN A 32 -7.50 -10.12 0.84
C ASN A 32 -8.08 -8.70 0.86
N ALA A 33 -7.36 -7.74 1.45
CA ALA A 33 -7.74 -6.33 1.48
C ALA A 33 -7.83 -5.75 0.06
N THR A 34 -6.91 -6.09 -0.85
CA THR A 34 -7.01 -5.69 -2.26
C THR A 34 -8.28 -6.23 -2.90
N GLY A 35 -8.62 -7.51 -2.65
CA GLY A 35 -9.87 -8.10 -3.13
C GLY A 35 -11.12 -7.39 -2.61
N VAL A 36 -11.14 -7.03 -1.32
CA VAL A 36 -12.23 -6.26 -0.70
C VAL A 36 -12.33 -4.87 -1.31
N VAL A 37 -11.22 -4.16 -1.49
CA VAL A 37 -11.22 -2.82 -2.09
C VAL A 37 -11.73 -2.86 -3.54
N VAL A 38 -11.33 -3.84 -4.33
CA VAL A 38 -11.86 -4.03 -5.69
C VAL A 38 -13.36 -4.32 -5.67
N ALA A 39 -13.83 -5.15 -4.74
CA ALA A 39 -15.26 -5.40 -4.57
C ALA A 39 -16.02 -4.10 -4.20
N ILE A 40 -15.48 -3.28 -3.30
CA ILE A 40 -16.07 -1.98 -2.93
C ILE A 40 -16.17 -1.06 -4.17
N HIS A 41 -15.13 -0.97 -5.00
CA HIS A 41 -15.18 -0.17 -6.23
C HIS A 41 -16.30 -0.63 -7.18
N ILE A 42 -16.52 -1.94 -7.31
CA ILE A 42 -17.61 -2.49 -8.12
C ILE A 42 -18.97 -2.15 -7.51
N LEU A 43 -19.10 -2.25 -6.18
CA LEU A 43 -20.33 -1.88 -5.47
C LEU A 43 -20.65 -0.39 -5.63
N LEU A 44 -19.66 0.49 -5.47
CA LEU A 44 -19.81 1.93 -5.65
C LEU A 44 -20.23 2.28 -7.09
N TRP A 45 -19.71 1.55 -8.08
CA TRP A 45 -20.17 1.70 -9.46
C TRP A 45 -21.63 1.25 -9.64
N MET A 46 -22.03 0.15 -9.00
CA MET A 46 -23.39 -0.40 -9.15
C MET A 46 -24.47 0.38 -8.40
N PHE A 47 -24.15 0.96 -7.24
CA PHE A 47 -25.13 1.57 -6.35
C PHE A 47 -25.09 3.11 -6.34
N ASP A 48 -23.90 3.72 -6.51
CA ASP A 48 -23.71 5.17 -6.36
C ASP A 48 -23.40 5.88 -7.69
N ASP A 49 -23.53 5.19 -8.83
CA ASP A 49 -23.31 5.72 -10.19
C ASP A 49 -21.93 6.38 -10.40
N PHE A 50 -20.91 5.88 -9.70
CA PHE A 50 -19.55 6.42 -9.82
C PHE A 50 -19.01 6.26 -11.26
N PRO A 51 -18.18 7.21 -11.75
CA PRO A 51 -17.74 7.22 -13.14
C PRO A 51 -16.91 5.97 -13.48
N PHE A 52 -17.47 5.12 -14.34
CA PHE A 52 -16.91 3.81 -14.71
C PHE A 52 -15.43 3.87 -15.13
N GLY A 53 -15.03 4.89 -15.88
CA GLY A 53 -13.64 5.05 -16.31
C GLY A 53 -12.65 5.22 -15.15
N ARG A 54 -13.02 5.95 -14.09
CA ARG A 54 -12.17 6.14 -12.90
C ARG A 54 -12.12 4.87 -12.05
N ILE A 55 -13.24 4.16 -11.96
CA ILE A 55 -13.32 2.86 -11.27
C ILE A 55 -12.40 1.84 -11.95
N ILE A 56 -12.47 1.69 -13.28
CA ILE A 56 -11.57 0.79 -14.01
C ILE A 56 -10.11 1.15 -13.78
N PHE A 57 -9.77 2.46 -13.85
CA PHE A 57 -8.42 2.90 -13.61
C PHE A 57 -7.92 2.50 -12.21
N SER A 58 -8.70 2.75 -11.16
CA SER A 58 -8.32 2.37 -9.80
C SER A 58 -8.21 0.85 -9.64
N VAL A 59 -9.11 0.05 -10.24
CA VAL A 59 -9.00 -1.42 -10.26
C VAL A 59 -7.73 -1.89 -10.98
N MET A 60 -7.33 -1.23 -12.08
CA MET A 60 -6.05 -1.51 -12.74
C MET A 60 -4.85 -1.16 -11.85
N CYS A 61 -4.91 -0.04 -11.12
CA CYS A 61 -3.89 0.31 -10.12
C CYS A 61 -3.74 -0.80 -9.07
N HIS A 62 -4.84 -1.30 -8.52
CA HIS A 62 -4.83 -2.45 -7.60
C HIS A 62 -4.23 -3.70 -8.24
N GLY A 63 -4.48 -3.95 -9.52
CA GLY A 63 -3.81 -5.00 -10.30
C GLY A 63 -2.29 -4.83 -10.31
N VAL A 64 -1.78 -3.63 -10.61
CA VAL A 64 -0.34 -3.34 -10.58
C VAL A 64 0.22 -3.51 -9.16
N TYR A 65 -0.50 -3.09 -8.12
CA TYR A 65 -0.08 -3.26 -6.74
C TYR A 65 0.10 -4.73 -6.37
N THR A 66 -0.78 -5.63 -6.83
CA THR A 66 -0.62 -7.07 -6.58
C THR A 66 0.65 -7.67 -7.19
N LEU A 67 1.27 -7.03 -8.18
CA LEU A 67 2.56 -7.48 -8.72
C LEU A 67 3.66 -7.38 -7.66
N ASN A 68 3.60 -6.39 -6.76
CA ASN A 68 4.54 -6.25 -5.65
C ASN A 68 4.38 -7.36 -4.60
N LEU A 69 3.21 -8.02 -4.50
CA LEU A 69 3.07 -9.18 -3.62
C LEU A 69 3.94 -10.35 -4.05
N LYS A 70 4.29 -10.47 -5.34
CA LYS A 70 5.07 -11.61 -5.84
C LYS A 70 6.46 -11.66 -5.23
N THR A 71 7.07 -10.51 -4.98
CA THR A 71 8.41 -10.36 -4.39
C THR A 71 8.39 -10.08 -2.90
N PHE A 72 7.21 -10.04 -2.27
CA PHE A 72 7.05 -9.84 -0.82
C PHE A 72 7.75 -10.95 -0.01
N PRO A 73 8.48 -10.63 1.08
CA PRO A 73 8.62 -9.30 1.71
C PRO A 73 9.72 -8.41 1.12
N PHE A 74 10.59 -8.95 0.26
CA PHE A 74 11.75 -8.25 -0.30
C PHE A 74 11.39 -7.40 -1.54
N ILE A 75 10.60 -6.35 -1.34
CA ILE A 75 10.24 -5.41 -2.41
C ILE A 75 11.42 -4.46 -2.65
N SER A 76 11.98 -4.49 -3.87
CA SER A 76 13.02 -3.55 -4.28
C SER A 76 12.43 -2.19 -4.62
N LEU A 77 12.92 -1.12 -3.98
CA LEU A 77 12.49 0.27 -4.21
C LEU A 77 12.82 0.78 -5.62
N THR A 78 13.81 0.18 -6.29
CA THR A 78 14.21 0.50 -7.67
C THR A 78 13.50 -0.36 -8.72
N SER A 79 12.65 -1.30 -8.30
CA SER A 79 11.88 -2.11 -9.24
C SER A 79 10.86 -1.26 -10.01
N ILE A 80 10.69 -1.57 -11.29
CA ILE A 80 9.74 -0.87 -12.16
C ILE A 80 8.31 -0.96 -11.62
N GLN A 81 7.96 -2.08 -10.98
CA GLN A 81 6.64 -2.31 -10.40
C GLN A 81 6.37 -1.39 -9.21
N PHE A 82 7.35 -1.21 -8.33
CA PHE A 82 7.22 -0.34 -7.18
C PHE A 82 7.12 1.13 -7.60
N ILE A 83 8.00 1.58 -8.50
CA ILE A 83 7.97 2.95 -9.03
C ILE A 83 6.65 3.21 -9.76
N ALA A 84 6.20 2.28 -10.61
CA ALA A 84 4.91 2.39 -11.28
C ALA A 84 3.77 2.48 -10.27
N SER A 85 3.82 1.72 -9.17
CA SER A 85 2.81 1.77 -8.12
C SER A 85 2.75 3.13 -7.43
N CYS A 86 3.91 3.73 -7.14
CA CYS A 86 4.03 5.07 -6.57
C CYS A 86 3.50 6.16 -7.52
N VAL A 87 3.76 6.06 -8.82
CA VAL A 87 3.22 7.01 -9.80
C VAL A 87 1.70 6.83 -9.94
N LEU A 88 1.23 5.58 -10.04
CA LEU A 88 -0.18 5.27 -10.22
C LEU A 88 -1.03 5.72 -9.02
N VAL A 89 -0.56 5.54 -7.78
CA VAL A 89 -1.33 6.03 -6.61
C VAL A 89 -1.51 7.54 -6.62
N LEU A 90 -0.50 8.30 -7.07
CA LEU A 90 -0.61 9.75 -7.17
C LEU A 90 -1.62 10.14 -8.25
N ILE A 91 -1.55 9.51 -9.43
CA ILE A 91 -2.51 9.77 -10.51
C ILE A 91 -3.94 9.41 -10.06
N ASP A 92 -4.15 8.24 -9.47
CA ASP A 92 -5.46 7.81 -8.98
C ASP A 92 -5.99 8.77 -7.91
N HIS A 93 -5.13 9.19 -6.99
CA HIS A 93 -5.46 10.20 -6.00
C HIS A 93 -5.95 11.52 -6.63
N PHE A 94 -5.18 12.09 -7.57
CA PHE A 94 -5.57 13.35 -8.21
C PHE A 94 -6.84 13.21 -9.04
N LEU A 95 -7.05 12.08 -9.71
CA LEU A 95 -8.28 11.81 -10.46
C LEU A 95 -9.50 11.78 -9.54
N TRP A 96 -9.44 11.06 -8.42
CA TRP A 96 -10.55 11.04 -7.47
C TRP A 96 -10.74 12.38 -6.78
N PHE A 97 -9.65 13.09 -6.47
CA PHE A 97 -9.73 14.38 -5.79
C PHE A 97 -10.44 15.41 -6.67
N GLN A 98 -10.12 15.43 -7.97
CA GLN A 98 -10.82 16.27 -8.95
C GLN A 98 -12.31 15.93 -9.03
N PHE A 99 -12.67 14.64 -9.02
CA PHE A 99 -14.07 14.20 -9.06
C PHE A 99 -14.87 14.68 -7.83
N PHE A 100 -14.34 14.46 -6.63
CA PHE A 100 -14.95 14.87 -5.36
C PHE A 100 -14.89 16.38 -5.10
N THR A 101 -14.04 17.11 -5.80
CA THR A 101 -14.03 18.59 -5.74
C THR A 101 -15.05 19.19 -6.72
N SER A 102 -15.37 18.47 -7.79
CA SER A 102 -16.35 18.90 -8.80
C SER A 102 -17.80 18.60 -8.39
N HIS A 103 -18.01 17.63 -7.50
CA HIS A 103 -19.31 17.24 -6.97
C HIS A 103 -19.32 17.42 -5.45
N TYR A 104 -20.40 17.95 -4.90
CA TYR A 104 -20.48 18.19 -3.45
C TYR A 104 -20.70 16.86 -2.70
N PHE A 105 -19.74 16.50 -1.85
CA PHE A 105 -19.82 15.38 -0.91
C PHE A 105 -19.40 15.84 0.48
N VAL A 106 -19.87 15.17 1.53
CA VAL A 106 -19.44 15.46 2.90
C VAL A 106 -17.98 15.03 3.05
N PHE A 107 -17.18 15.84 3.76
CA PHE A 107 -15.76 15.56 3.97
C PHE A 107 -15.49 14.14 4.52
N ILE A 108 -16.37 13.65 5.39
CA ILE A 108 -16.23 12.31 5.97
C ILE A 108 -16.33 11.20 4.92
N ASP A 109 -17.21 11.35 3.93
CA ASP A 109 -17.40 10.38 2.86
C ASP A 109 -16.18 10.37 1.95
N ILE A 110 -15.66 11.56 1.61
CA ILE A 110 -14.43 11.73 0.84
C ILE A 110 -13.27 11.08 1.59
N ALA A 111 -13.09 11.40 2.87
CA ALA A 111 -12.00 10.86 3.69
C ALA A 111 -12.09 9.33 3.83
N ALA A 112 -13.29 8.78 4.01
CA ALA A 112 -13.51 7.33 4.07
C ALA A 112 -13.17 6.66 2.73
N PHE A 113 -13.62 7.24 1.61
CA PHE A 113 -13.28 6.75 0.28
C PHE A 113 -11.76 6.75 0.05
N PHE A 114 -11.08 7.87 0.31
CA PHE A 114 -9.63 7.95 0.13
C PHE A 114 -8.89 6.99 1.06
N GLY A 115 -9.25 6.94 2.34
CA GLY A 115 -8.62 6.08 3.33
C GLY A 115 -8.72 4.60 2.97
N ILE A 116 -9.91 4.14 2.58
CA ILE A 116 -10.18 2.72 2.33
C ILE A 116 -9.83 2.32 0.89
N CYS A 117 -10.30 3.08 -0.10
CA CYS A 117 -10.25 2.67 -1.50
C CYS A 117 -8.91 3.00 -2.18
N ILE A 118 -8.30 4.12 -1.81
CA ILE A 118 -7.11 4.65 -2.51
C ILE A 118 -5.84 4.39 -1.69
N TRP A 119 -5.90 4.59 -0.37
CA TRP A 119 -4.71 4.66 0.48
C TRP A 119 -4.37 3.33 1.17
N LEU A 120 -5.36 2.56 1.60
CA LEU A 120 -5.16 1.33 2.39
C LEU A 120 -4.05 0.42 1.84
N ILE A 121 -4.09 0.13 0.54
CA ILE A 121 -3.17 -0.81 -0.11
C ILE A 121 -1.75 -0.22 -0.27
N PRO A 122 -1.55 0.98 -0.87
CA PRO A 122 -0.25 1.64 -0.89
C PRO A 122 0.38 1.80 0.49
N PHE A 123 -0.37 2.25 1.50
CA PHE A 123 0.15 2.41 2.86
C PHE A 123 0.59 1.08 3.48
N ALA A 124 -0.15 -0.01 3.23
CA ALA A 124 0.25 -1.32 3.71
C ALA A 124 1.61 -1.76 3.12
N TYR A 125 1.88 -1.47 1.84
CA TYR A 125 3.21 -1.73 1.25
C TYR A 125 4.31 -0.85 1.85
N PHE A 126 4.05 0.44 2.09
CA PHE A 126 5.03 1.32 2.72
C PHE A 126 5.39 0.88 4.14
N ILE A 127 4.40 0.49 4.95
CA ILE A 127 4.65 -0.08 6.28
C ILE A 127 5.48 -1.35 6.16
N SER A 128 5.15 -2.21 5.19
CA SER A 128 5.89 -3.46 4.98
C SER A 128 7.35 -3.27 4.57
N LEU A 129 7.65 -2.21 3.80
CA LEU A 129 9.03 -1.85 3.45
C LEU A 129 9.84 -1.42 4.68
N SER A 130 9.24 -0.58 5.54
CA SER A 130 9.91 -0.12 6.76
C SER A 130 10.25 -1.24 7.75
N ALA A 131 9.47 -2.33 7.72
CA ALA A 131 9.75 -3.54 8.50
C ALA A 131 10.93 -4.33 7.94
N ASN A 132 11.06 -4.41 6.61
CA ASN A 132 12.09 -5.21 5.94
C ASN A 132 13.48 -4.55 5.95
N ASP A 133 13.58 -3.22 5.91
CA ASP A 133 14.86 -2.50 5.93
C ASP A 133 15.65 -2.68 7.25
N ASN A 134 14.98 -3.15 8.32
CA ASN A 134 15.60 -3.39 9.62
C ASN A 134 16.04 -4.85 9.84
N ALA A 135 15.77 -5.74 8.88
CA ALA A 135 16.19 -7.13 8.96
C ALA A 135 17.72 -7.24 8.79
N LEU A 136 18.38 -7.94 9.73
CA LEU A 136 19.83 -8.14 9.75
C LEU A 136 20.35 -8.76 8.42
N PRO A 137 21.54 -8.37 7.93
CA PRO A 137 22.15 -9.02 6.78
C PRO A 137 22.38 -10.50 7.08
N SER A 138 21.73 -11.37 6.31
CA SER A 138 21.82 -12.82 6.48
C SER A 138 23.27 -13.32 6.25
N TYR A 139 23.65 -14.41 6.93
CA TYR A 139 25.00 -15.01 7.00
C TYR A 139 25.78 -15.14 5.68
N GLY A 140 25.10 -15.09 4.53
CA GLY A 140 25.73 -15.07 3.21
C GLY A 140 26.64 -13.86 2.94
N SER A 141 26.38 -12.70 3.55
CA SER A 141 27.31 -11.56 3.46
C SER A 141 28.61 -11.82 4.22
N PHE A 142 28.52 -12.51 5.36
CA PHE A 142 29.66 -12.87 6.20
C PHE A 142 30.55 -13.92 5.52
N ILE A 143 29.96 -14.95 4.89
CA ILE A 143 30.74 -15.96 4.14
C ILE A 143 31.44 -15.37 2.92
N ASN A 144 30.79 -14.44 2.20
CA ASN A 144 31.44 -13.74 1.08
C ASN A 144 32.58 -12.82 1.54
N LEU A 145 32.45 -12.19 2.71
CA LEU A 145 33.55 -11.47 3.36
C LEU A 145 34.69 -12.41 3.74
N LEU A 146 34.40 -13.56 4.35
CA LEU A 146 35.42 -14.56 4.70
C LEU A 146 36.16 -15.12 3.47
N ASN A 147 35.48 -15.26 2.33
CA ASN A 147 36.10 -15.68 1.06
C ASN A 147 36.87 -14.56 0.34
N TYR A 148 36.65 -13.29 0.71
CA TYR A 148 37.41 -12.15 0.19
C TYR A 148 38.67 -11.87 1.01
N ILE A 149 38.65 -12.28 2.29
CA ILE A 149 39.76 -12.06 3.24
C ILE A 149 40.74 -13.25 3.25
N ASN A 150 40.34 -14.42 2.76
CA ASN A 150 41.21 -15.59 2.50
C ASN A 150 41.67 -15.65 1.04
#